data_AF-A0A7C4Y130-F1
#
_entry.id   AF-A0A7C4Y130-F1
#
_cell.length_a   1.000
_cell.length_b   1.000
_cell.length_c   1.000
_cell.angle_alpha   90.00
_cell.angle_beta   90.00
_cell.angle_gamma   90.00
#
_symmetry.space_group_name_H-M   'P 1'
#
loop_
_entity.id
_entity.type
_entity.pdbx_description
1 polymer ?
#
loop_
_entity_poly.entity_id
_entity_poly.type
_entity_poly.pdbx_seq_one_letter_code
_entity_poly.pdbx_strand_id
1 'polypeptide(L)'
;MTETKLMKGNEAMAEAAILAGCDAYFGYPITPQSEVLEYLAREMPKHNRIVLQAESEVASINMVYGAAGAGFRTMTSSSSPGISLMQEGISYIAGAELPCLIVNVNRAGPGLGTIQPGQGDYFQATKGGGHGDY
;
A
#
# COMPACT_ATOMS: atom_id res chain seq x y z
N MET A 1 13.51 -27.77 12.90
CA MET A 1 13.69 -26.44 13.50
C MET A 1 13.31 -25.44 12.43
N THR A 2 12.32 -24.58 12.68
CA THR A 2 12.05 -23.43 11.83
C THR A 2 13.26 -22.50 11.92
N GLU A 3 13.93 -22.27 10.80
CA GLU A 3 15.13 -21.44 10.74
C GLU A 3 14.75 -19.97 10.96
N THR A 4 15.37 -19.31 11.94
CA THR A 4 15.09 -17.89 12.22
C THR A 4 15.72 -17.03 11.12
N LYS A 5 14.91 -16.25 10.41
CA LYS A 5 15.35 -15.35 9.34
C LYS A 5 15.33 -13.90 9.83
N LEU A 6 16.43 -13.16 9.64
CA LEU A 6 16.46 -11.71 9.82
C LEU A 6 15.83 -11.05 8.58
N MET A 7 14.86 -10.16 8.78
CA MET A 7 14.14 -9.47 7.70
C MET A 7 14.02 -7.98 8.01
N LYS A 8 14.06 -7.15 6.96
CA LYS A 8 13.68 -5.74 7.08
C LYS A 8 12.16 -5.62 7.29
N GLY A 9 11.70 -4.52 7.87
CA GLY A 9 10.26 -4.29 8.11
C GLY A 9 9.40 -4.36 6.84
N ASN A 10 9.85 -3.74 5.75
CA ASN A 10 9.17 -3.78 4.45
C ASN A 10 9.05 -5.21 3.90
N GLU A 11 10.15 -5.99 3.95
CA GLU A 11 10.17 -7.38 3.49
C GLU A 11 9.27 -8.27 4.34
N ALA A 12 9.28 -8.08 5.67
CA ALA A 12 8.44 -8.84 6.59
C ALA A 12 6.94 -8.58 6.35
N MET A 13 6.57 -7.32 6.09
CA MET A 13 5.20 -6.95 5.74
C MET A 13 4.78 -7.52 4.38
N ALA A 14 5.64 -7.43 3.37
CA ALA A 14 5.39 -8.00 2.05
C ALA A 14 5.20 -9.52 2.10
N GLU A 15 6.07 -10.23 2.82
CA GLU A 15 5.95 -11.67 3.06
C GLU A 15 4.65 -12.00 3.79
N ALA A 16 4.29 -11.23 4.82
CA ALA A 16 3.05 -11.41 5.54
C ALA A 16 1.82 -11.26 4.64
N ALA A 17 1.83 -10.32 3.68
CA ALA A 17 0.75 -10.17 2.70
C ALA A 17 0.61 -11.41 1.80
N ILE A 18 1.73 -12.01 1.39
CA ILE A 18 1.73 -13.27 0.62
C ILE A 18 1.13 -14.39 1.47
N LEU A 19 1.62 -14.58 2.69
CA LEU A 19 1.12 -15.62 3.61
C LEU A 19 -0.35 -15.44 3.96
N ALA A 20 -0.81 -14.19 4.09
CA ALA A 20 -2.20 -13.85 4.38
C ALA A 20 -3.16 -14.09 3.19
N GLY A 21 -2.65 -14.40 2.00
CA GLY A 21 -3.49 -14.67 0.82
C GLY A 21 -3.85 -13.42 0.01
N CYS A 22 -3.00 -12.39 -0.02
CA CYS A 22 -3.20 -11.25 -0.93
C CYS A 22 -3.04 -11.70 -2.38
N ASP A 23 -4.03 -11.47 -3.22
CA ASP A 23 -4.07 -11.91 -4.62
C ASP A 23 -3.41 -10.91 -5.58
N ALA A 24 -3.50 -9.61 -5.27
CA ALA A 24 -2.99 -8.54 -6.12
C ALA A 24 -2.33 -7.41 -5.33
N TYR A 25 -1.25 -6.87 -5.87
CA TYR A 25 -0.59 -5.65 -5.41
C TYR A 25 -0.44 -4.65 -6.56
N PHE A 26 -0.81 -3.40 -6.30
CA PHE A 26 -0.57 -2.27 -7.19
C PHE A 26 0.20 -1.21 -6.40
N GLY A 27 1.24 -0.62 -6.97
CA GLY A 27 2.04 0.39 -6.26
C GLY A 27 2.86 1.28 -7.16
N TYR A 28 3.16 2.49 -6.68
CA TYR A 28 4.10 3.42 -7.32
C TYR A 28 5.36 3.58 -6.45
N PRO A 29 6.59 3.55 -7.01
CA PRO A 29 7.82 3.64 -6.22
C PRO A 29 7.94 4.98 -5.48
N ILE A 30 8.10 4.93 -4.15
CA ILE A 30 8.38 6.09 -3.29
C ILE A 30 9.22 5.66 -2.09
N THR A 31 10.28 6.39 -1.77
CA THR A 31 11.06 6.13 -0.55
C THR A 31 10.22 6.46 0.69
N PRO A 32 10.15 5.61 1.74
CA PRO A 32 10.97 4.42 2.00
C PRO A 32 10.30 3.06 1.71
N GLN A 33 9.24 3.01 0.90
CA GLN A 33 8.46 1.77 0.69
C GLN A 33 8.85 0.96 -0.55
N SER A 34 9.69 1.48 -1.46
CA SER A 34 10.02 0.80 -2.73
C SER A 34 10.46 -0.66 -2.60
N GLU A 35 11.10 -1.03 -1.49
CA GLU A 35 11.49 -2.41 -1.19
C GLU A 35 10.29 -3.39 -1.12
N VAL A 36 9.09 -2.91 -0.78
CA VAL A 36 7.86 -3.72 -0.78
C VAL A 36 7.53 -4.16 -2.20
N LEU A 37 7.47 -3.22 -3.15
CA LEU A 37 7.20 -3.51 -4.55
C LEU A 37 8.28 -4.45 -5.12
N GLU A 38 9.56 -4.20 -4.82
CA GLU A 38 10.67 -5.07 -5.25
C GLU A 38 10.52 -6.50 -4.71
N TYR A 39 10.18 -6.65 -3.43
CA TYR A 39 9.98 -7.96 -2.81
C TYR A 39 8.79 -8.70 -3.43
N LEU A 40 7.64 -8.03 -3.54
CA LEU A 40 6.42 -8.63 -4.09
C LEU A 40 6.57 -8.95 -5.57
N ALA A 41 7.27 -8.11 -6.34
CA ALA A 41 7.59 -8.36 -7.76
C ALA A 41 8.37 -9.66 -7.95
N ARG A 42 9.24 -9.99 -7.00
CA ARG A 42 10.02 -11.24 -7.01
C ARG A 42 9.23 -12.45 -6.51
N GLU A 43 8.43 -12.29 -5.46
CA GLU A 43 7.83 -13.41 -4.73
C GLU A 43 6.39 -13.74 -5.17
N MET A 44 5.51 -12.76 -5.40
CA MET A 44 4.09 -13.01 -5.74
C MET A 44 3.89 -13.86 -7.01
N PRO A 45 4.67 -13.69 -8.10
CA PRO A 45 4.50 -14.51 -9.30
C PRO A 45 4.72 -16.01 -9.04
N LYS A 46 5.52 -16.39 -8.04
CA LYS A 46 5.74 -17.79 -7.64
C LYS A 46 4.47 -18.44 -7.07
N HIS A 47 3.50 -17.64 -6.68
CA HIS A 47 2.19 -18.05 -6.17
C HIS A 47 1.05 -17.79 -7.16
N ASN A 48 1.35 -17.48 -8.43
CA ASN A 48 0.38 -17.09 -9.47
C ASN A 48 -0.47 -15.87 -9.10
N ARG A 49 0.13 -14.88 -8.44
CA ARG A 49 -0.53 -13.65 -7.99
C ARG A 49 -0.02 -12.42 -8.73
N ILE A 50 -0.80 -11.36 -8.70
CA ILE A 50 -0.60 -10.16 -9.53
C ILE A 50 0.22 -9.13 -8.76
N VAL A 51 1.22 -8.57 -9.43
CA VAL A 51 1.98 -7.42 -8.94
C VAL A 51 2.20 -6.47 -10.12
N LEU A 52 1.88 -5.20 -9.94
CA LEU A 52 2.04 -4.21 -11.01
C LEU A 52 2.54 -2.89 -10.44
N GLN A 53 3.60 -2.38 -11.07
CA GLN A 53 4.07 -1.02 -10.85
C GLN A 53 3.17 -0.08 -11.64
N ALA A 54 2.37 0.71 -10.93
CA ALA A 54 1.52 1.74 -11.51
C ALA A 54 2.36 2.95 -11.95
N GLU A 55 1.78 3.83 -12.76
CA GLU A 55 2.39 5.08 -13.21
C GLU A 55 2.31 6.21 -12.15
N SER A 56 1.41 6.09 -11.18
CA SER A 56 1.22 7.04 -10.09
C SER A 56 0.45 6.40 -8.93
N GLU A 57 0.45 7.05 -7.77
CA GLU A 57 -0.40 6.64 -6.64
C GLU A 57 -1.89 6.73 -6.95
N VAL A 58 -2.31 7.68 -7.80
CA VAL A 58 -3.70 7.81 -8.26
C VAL A 58 -4.11 6.59 -9.08
N ALA A 59 -3.26 6.14 -10.00
CA ALA A 59 -3.51 4.93 -10.77
C ALA A 59 -3.52 3.69 -9.87
N SER A 60 -2.57 3.60 -8.96
CA SER A 60 -2.44 2.49 -8.01
C SER A 60 -3.71 2.28 -7.18
N ILE A 61 -4.26 3.33 -6.56
CA ILE A 61 -5.47 3.20 -5.73
C ILE A 61 -6.71 2.86 -6.55
N ASN A 62 -6.80 3.35 -7.80
CA ASN A 62 -7.92 3.00 -8.70
C ASN A 62 -7.82 1.56 -9.21
N MET A 63 -6.61 1.03 -9.40
CA MET A 63 -6.41 -0.41 -9.68
C MET A 63 -6.82 -1.26 -8.47
N VAL A 64 -6.48 -0.82 -7.24
CA VAL A 64 -6.96 -1.46 -6.00
C VAL A 64 -8.49 -1.46 -5.93
N TYR A 65 -9.13 -0.31 -6.18
CA TYR A 65 -10.60 -0.23 -6.23
C TYR A 65 -11.19 -1.24 -7.21
N GLY A 66 -10.66 -1.31 -8.45
CA GLY A 66 -11.13 -2.25 -9.47
C GLY A 66 -10.93 -3.72 -9.08
N ALA A 67 -9.77 -4.07 -8.53
CA ALA A 67 -9.46 -5.43 -8.10
C ALA A 67 -10.34 -5.86 -6.91
N ALA A 68 -10.54 -4.98 -5.93
CA ALA A 68 -11.42 -5.24 -4.79
C ALA A 68 -12.88 -5.45 -5.25
N GLY A 69 -13.37 -4.62 -6.18
CA GLY A 69 -14.70 -4.78 -6.79
C GLY A 69 -14.86 -6.07 -7.59
N ALA A 70 -13.77 -6.64 -8.11
CA ALA A 70 -13.74 -7.93 -8.78
C ALA A 70 -13.60 -9.13 -7.82
N GLY A 71 -13.54 -8.89 -6.49
CA GLY A 71 -13.48 -9.93 -5.45
C GLY A 71 -12.06 -10.39 -5.10
N PHE A 72 -11.02 -9.71 -5.57
CA PHE A 72 -9.64 -10.04 -5.23
C PHE A 72 -9.25 -9.41 -3.88
N ARG A 73 -8.48 -10.14 -3.07
CA ARG A 73 -7.83 -9.57 -1.89
C ARG A 73 -6.65 -8.74 -2.37
N THR A 74 -6.79 -7.43 -2.35
CA THR A 74 -5.82 -6.53 -2.97
C THR A 74 -5.25 -5.52 -1.97
N MET A 75 -4.04 -5.07 -2.25
CA MET A 75 -3.38 -4.06 -1.44
C MET A 75 -2.55 -3.07 -2.26
N THR A 76 -2.18 -1.96 -1.63
CA THR A 76 -1.13 -1.03 -2.08
C THR A 76 -0.28 -0.61 -0.88
N SER A 77 0.95 -0.18 -1.14
CA SER A 77 1.75 0.58 -0.17
C SER A 77 2.22 1.90 -0.76
N SER A 78 2.36 2.91 0.09
CA SER A 78 2.90 4.21 -0.25
C SER A 78 3.55 4.87 0.98
N SER A 79 3.90 6.15 0.86
CA SER A 79 4.36 7.01 1.96
C SER A 79 3.54 8.30 1.97
N SER A 80 3.77 9.17 2.95
CA SER A 80 2.94 10.34 3.30
C SER A 80 2.43 11.17 2.10
N PRO A 81 3.27 11.53 1.10
CA PRO A 81 2.79 12.27 -0.08
C PRO A 81 1.87 11.43 -0.96
N GLY A 82 2.21 10.16 -1.18
CA GLY A 82 1.42 9.27 -2.01
C GLY A 82 0.08 8.91 -1.38
N ILE A 83 0.01 8.75 -0.05
CA ILE A 83 -1.27 8.61 0.66
C ILE A 83 -2.16 9.85 0.49
N SER A 84 -1.56 11.06 0.37
CA SER A 84 -2.32 12.26 0.03
C SER A 84 -2.93 12.18 -1.38
N LEU A 85 -2.17 11.67 -2.35
CA LEU A 85 -2.64 11.49 -3.73
C LEU A 85 -3.74 10.42 -3.85
N MET A 86 -3.75 9.44 -2.96
CA MET A 86 -4.74 8.35 -2.96
C MET A 86 -6.10 8.75 -2.37
N GLN A 87 -6.23 9.89 -1.68
CA GLN A 87 -7.40 10.21 -0.85
C GLN A 87 -8.75 10.14 -1.58
N GLU A 88 -8.81 10.55 -2.84
CA GLU A 88 -10.03 10.41 -3.65
C GLU A 88 -10.42 8.93 -3.83
N GLY A 89 -9.46 8.09 -4.20
CA GLY A 89 -9.69 6.65 -4.34
C GLY A 89 -10.05 5.98 -3.01
N ILE A 90 -9.46 6.42 -1.89
CA ILE A 90 -9.81 5.90 -0.55
C ILE A 90 -11.27 6.22 -0.20
N SER A 91 -11.71 7.46 -0.46
CA SER A 91 -13.12 7.87 -0.27
C SER A 91 -14.07 7.02 -1.11
N TYR A 92 -13.71 6.73 -2.38
CA TYR A 92 -14.51 5.86 -3.26
C TYR A 92 -14.57 4.41 -2.77
N ILE A 93 -13.43 3.85 -2.32
CA ILE A 93 -13.37 2.50 -1.74
C ILE A 93 -14.28 2.40 -0.52
N ALA A 94 -14.25 3.41 0.36
CA ALA A 94 -15.10 3.43 1.55
C ALA A 94 -16.58 3.54 1.18
N GLY A 95 -16.94 4.45 0.27
CA GLY A 95 -18.32 4.60 -0.21
C GLY A 95 -18.89 3.38 -0.92
N ALA A 96 -18.03 2.56 -1.53
CA ALA A 96 -18.39 1.29 -2.17
C ALA A 96 -18.27 0.06 -1.24
N GLU A 97 -17.86 0.25 0.02
CA GLU A 97 -17.63 -0.81 1.01
C GLU A 97 -16.68 -1.92 0.52
N LEU A 98 -15.65 -1.56 -0.24
CA LEU A 98 -14.73 -2.51 -0.87
C LEU A 98 -13.56 -2.89 0.07
N PRO A 99 -13.30 -4.19 0.31
CA PRO A 99 -12.21 -4.62 1.17
C PRO A 99 -10.85 -4.49 0.45
N CYS A 100 -9.92 -3.75 1.05
CA CYS A 100 -8.52 -3.71 0.62
C CYS A 100 -7.59 -3.34 1.79
N LEU A 101 -6.28 -3.46 1.57
CA LEU A 101 -5.27 -2.97 2.51
C LEU A 101 -4.45 -1.84 1.89
N ILE A 102 -4.33 -0.72 2.60
CA ILE A 102 -3.49 0.41 2.23
C ILE A 102 -2.45 0.60 3.32
N VAL A 103 -1.17 0.48 2.97
CA VAL A 103 -0.08 0.66 3.92
C VAL A 103 0.57 2.03 3.72
N ASN A 104 0.61 2.82 4.79
CA ASN A 104 1.41 4.04 4.86
C ASN A 104 2.75 3.77 5.58
N VAL A 105 3.84 3.67 4.82
CA VAL A 105 5.20 3.69 5.36
C VAL A 105 5.61 5.15 5.59
N ASN A 106 5.17 5.67 6.72
CA ASN A 106 5.25 7.08 7.10
C ASN A 106 6.70 7.61 7.10
N ARG A 107 6.89 8.82 6.54
CA ARG A 107 8.15 9.57 6.60
C ARG A 107 7.86 11.03 7.01
N ALA A 108 8.87 11.75 7.47
CA ALA A 108 8.66 13.10 7.99
C ALA A 108 8.13 14.07 6.91
N GLY A 109 6.96 14.68 7.16
CA GLY A 109 6.36 15.77 6.38
C GLY A 109 6.40 17.13 7.11
N PRO A 110 5.59 18.15 6.70
CA PRO A 110 4.60 18.16 5.61
C PRO A 110 5.22 18.40 4.22
N GLY A 111 4.40 18.31 3.17
CA GLY A 111 4.84 18.48 1.77
C GLY A 111 5.72 17.32 1.30
N LEU A 112 6.81 17.63 0.57
CA LEU A 112 7.80 16.59 0.21
C LEU A 112 8.48 16.01 1.46
N GLY A 113 8.69 16.86 2.46
CA GLY A 113 9.30 16.50 3.73
C GLY A 113 10.74 16.02 3.58
N THR A 114 11.11 14.98 4.34
CA THR A 114 12.40 14.28 4.22
C THR A 114 12.16 12.78 4.08
N ILE A 115 13.19 12.04 3.66
CA ILE A 115 13.15 10.57 3.63
C ILE A 115 13.38 9.93 5.01
N GLN A 116 13.58 10.75 6.05
CA GLN A 116 13.81 10.25 7.40
C GLN A 116 12.52 9.79 8.06
N PRO A 117 12.60 8.88 9.04
CA PRO A 117 11.43 8.39 9.76
C PRO A 117 10.61 9.53 10.37
N GLY A 118 9.28 9.38 10.32
CA GLY A 118 8.31 10.29 10.93
C GLY A 118 7.06 9.54 11.37
N GLN A 119 6.28 10.17 12.25
CA GLN A 119 4.99 9.64 12.72
C GLN A 119 3.87 10.70 12.59
N GLY A 120 4.04 11.64 11.66
CA GLY A 120 3.17 12.82 11.50
C GLY A 120 1.81 12.54 10.87
N ASP A 121 1.70 11.47 10.09
CA ASP A 121 0.47 11.11 9.35
C ASP A 121 -0.68 10.55 10.21
N TYR A 122 -0.61 10.63 11.54
CA TYR A 122 -1.64 10.08 12.42
C TYR A 122 -3.06 10.56 12.04
N PHE A 123 -3.23 11.86 11.80
CA PHE A 123 -4.53 12.41 11.41
C PHE A 123 -4.93 11.99 9.99
N GLN A 124 -4.01 11.98 9.03
CA GLN A 124 -4.28 11.49 7.67
C GLN A 124 -4.76 10.03 7.68
N ALA A 125 -4.20 9.20 8.57
CA ALA A 125 -4.53 7.77 8.67
C ALA A 125 -5.82 7.49 9.47
N THR A 126 -6.19 8.33 10.43
CA THR A 126 -7.30 8.06 11.37
C THR A 126 -8.51 8.98 11.22
N LYS A 127 -8.34 10.12 10.56
CA LYS A 127 -9.39 11.09 10.24
C LYS A 127 -9.65 11.18 8.74
N GLY A 128 -8.89 10.42 7.95
CA GLY A 128 -8.92 10.49 6.49
C GLY A 128 -8.36 11.80 5.94
N GLY A 129 -8.67 12.04 4.68
CA GLY A 129 -8.30 13.25 3.93
C GLY A 129 -9.05 13.40 2.60
N GLY A 130 -9.82 12.39 2.19
CA GLY A 130 -10.80 12.49 1.11
C GLY A 130 -12.08 13.18 1.57
N HIS A 131 -13.00 13.38 0.63
CA HIS A 131 -14.29 14.00 0.92
C HIS A 131 -15.27 13.00 1.51
N GLY A 132 -16.17 13.48 2.38
CA GLY A 132 -17.18 12.68 3.08
C GLY A 132 -16.73 12.22 4.48
N ASP A 133 -17.66 11.63 5.21
CA ASP A 133 -17.44 11.11 6.56
C ASP A 133 -17.27 9.58 6.49
N TYR A 134 -16.02 9.12 6.37
CA TYR A 134 -15.68 7.70 6.29
C TYR A 134 -14.48 7.32 7.17
#